data_AF-A0A434TBL4-F1
#
_entry.id   AF-A0A434TBL4-F1
#
_cell.length_a   1.000
_cell.length_b   1.000
_cell.length_c   1.000
_cell.angle_alpha   90.00
_cell.angle_beta   90.00
_cell.angle_gamma   90.00
#
_symmetry.space_group_name_H-M   'P 1'
#
loop_
_entity.id
_entity.type
_entity.pdbx_description
1 polymer ?
#
loop_
_entity_poly.entity_id
_entity_poly.type
_entity_poly.pdbx_seq_one_letter_code
_entity_poly.pdbx_strand_id
1 'polypeptide(L)'
;SGPYTDPAIETDIEKGLGRLRQDWLAARGDVESYDGRHVRPEDNGFAAGERLTREFAIRNRPLRAKAGKAVTQLAYARAGIITPEMEFVAIRENLGREILRNAPKQDGEAFGASIPDFVTPEFVRDEVARGRAIIPANINHPESEPMIIGRNFLVKINANIGNSAVTSSMAEEVEKMVWAIRWGADTVMDLSTGRNIHNIREW
;
A
#
# COMPACT_ATOMS: atom_id res chain seq x y z
N SER A 1 -0.70 -8.15 8.14
CA SER A 1 -1.74 -7.86 9.15
C SER A 1 -1.67 -6.45 9.72
N GLY A 2 -0.52 -5.76 9.69
CA GLY A 2 -0.41 -4.36 10.08
C GLY A 2 -0.74 -4.12 11.57
N PRO A 3 -1.22 -2.92 11.94
CA PRO A 3 -1.47 -2.57 13.34
C PRO A 3 -2.58 -3.41 14.01
N TYR A 4 -3.46 -4.06 13.24
CA TYR A 4 -4.57 -4.87 13.77
C TYR A 4 -4.13 -6.13 14.54
N THR A 5 -2.86 -6.51 14.46
CA THR A 5 -2.29 -7.63 15.23
C THR A 5 -1.26 -7.18 16.26
N ASP A 6 -1.01 -5.88 16.39
CA ASP A 6 -0.13 -5.34 17.41
C ASP A 6 -0.95 -5.03 18.67
N PRO A 7 -0.76 -5.77 19.79
CA PRO A 7 -1.53 -5.54 21.01
C PRO A 7 -1.23 -4.20 21.68
N ALA A 8 -0.15 -3.49 21.27
CA ALA A 8 0.17 -2.16 21.75
C ALA A 8 -0.55 -1.03 20.99
N ILE A 9 -1.24 -1.35 19.89
CA ILE A 9 -1.92 -0.36 19.05
C ILE A 9 -3.43 -0.56 19.14
N GLU A 10 -4.11 0.44 19.70
CA GLU A 10 -5.57 0.53 19.64
C GLU A 10 -5.99 1.01 18.23
N THR A 11 -6.74 0.19 17.52
CA THR A 11 -7.24 0.52 16.17
C THR A 11 -8.70 0.96 16.24
N ASP A 12 -9.01 2.05 15.54
CA ASP A 12 -10.35 2.64 15.48
C ASP A 12 -10.64 3.04 14.04
N ILE A 13 -11.57 2.33 13.39
CA ILE A 13 -11.89 2.54 11.97
C ILE A 13 -12.38 3.96 11.71
N GLU A 14 -12.94 4.64 12.70
CA GLU A 14 -13.41 6.03 12.61
C GLU A 14 -12.27 7.04 12.55
N LYS A 15 -11.07 6.64 13.02
CA LYS A 15 -9.87 7.48 13.08
C LYS A 15 -8.85 7.15 11.99
N GLY A 16 -9.03 6.04 11.29
CA GLY A 16 -8.06 5.52 10.34
C GLY A 16 -6.78 5.02 11.02
N LEU A 17 -5.83 4.59 10.21
CA LEU A 17 -4.54 4.07 10.68
C LEU A 17 -3.50 5.19 10.85
N GLY A 18 -2.46 4.90 11.63
CA GLY A 18 -1.30 5.79 11.75
C GLY A 18 -0.63 6.04 10.40
N ARG A 19 -0.33 7.31 10.11
CA ARG A 19 0.23 7.77 8.82
C ARG A 19 1.76 7.63 8.77
N LEU A 20 2.25 6.39 8.89
CA LEU A 20 3.67 6.03 9.07
C LEU A 20 4.64 6.72 8.10
N ARG A 21 4.25 6.89 6.83
CA ARG A 21 5.12 7.45 5.79
C ARG A 21 5.04 8.97 5.67
N GLN A 22 4.19 9.64 6.45
CA GLN A 22 3.96 11.08 6.33
C GLN A 22 5.26 11.89 6.49
N ASP A 23 6.06 11.56 7.51
CA ASP A 23 7.31 12.27 7.77
C ASP A 23 8.36 12.00 6.68
N TRP A 24 8.37 10.80 6.09
CA TRP A 24 9.27 10.47 4.98
C TRP A 24 8.95 11.27 3.72
N LEU A 25 7.66 11.53 3.48
CA LEU A 25 7.20 12.34 2.35
C LEU A 25 7.53 13.82 2.57
N ALA A 26 7.32 14.32 3.80
CA ALA A 26 7.67 15.69 4.17
C ALA A 26 9.19 15.94 4.10
N ALA A 27 10.00 15.04 4.66
CA ALA A 27 11.45 15.14 4.69
C ALA A 27 12.10 15.15 3.30
N ARG A 28 11.51 14.44 2.32
CA ARG A 28 11.98 14.47 0.92
C ARG A 28 11.83 15.83 0.25
N GLY A 29 10.81 16.60 0.65
CA GLY A 29 10.62 17.96 0.13
C GLY A 29 10.21 18.05 -1.35
N ASP A 30 9.86 16.95 -2.02
CA ASP A 30 9.48 16.92 -3.43
C ASP A 30 7.96 17.04 -3.69
N VAL A 31 7.16 17.07 -2.63
CA VAL A 31 5.68 17.15 -2.68
C VAL A 31 5.16 18.44 -2.06
N GLU A 32 3.98 18.86 -2.49
CA GLU A 32 3.23 19.99 -1.94
C GLU A 32 1.75 19.62 -1.74
N SER A 33 1.10 20.27 -0.78
CA SER A 33 -0.35 20.09 -0.55
C SER A 33 -1.17 20.94 -1.52
N TYR A 34 -2.36 20.45 -1.86
CA TYR A 34 -3.36 21.20 -2.63
C TYR A 34 -4.77 20.89 -2.11
N ASP A 35 -5.79 21.56 -2.66
CA ASP A 35 -7.17 21.46 -2.14
C ASP A 35 -7.87 20.14 -2.48
N GLY A 36 -7.32 19.35 -3.40
CA GLY A 36 -7.95 18.11 -3.84
C GLY A 36 -9.13 18.34 -4.78
N ARG A 37 -9.67 17.23 -5.28
CA ARG A 37 -10.92 17.21 -6.04
C ARG A 37 -12.08 17.10 -5.05
N HIS A 38 -13.14 17.87 -5.27
CA HIS A 38 -14.40 17.68 -4.55
C HIS A 38 -15.13 16.42 -5.03
N VAL A 39 -15.64 15.64 -4.07
CA VAL A 39 -16.54 14.51 -4.34
C VAL A 39 -17.81 15.03 -4.98
N ARG A 40 -18.22 14.41 -6.09
CA ARG A 40 -19.43 14.74 -6.84
C ARG A 40 -20.47 13.63 -6.67
N PRO A 41 -21.77 13.90 -6.86
CA PRO A 41 -22.82 12.89 -6.72
C PRO A 41 -22.58 11.61 -7.54
N GLU A 42 -22.03 11.74 -8.75
CA GLU A 42 -21.70 10.61 -9.62
C GLU A 42 -20.61 9.68 -9.06
N ASP A 43 -19.72 10.15 -8.17
CA ASP A 43 -18.68 9.32 -7.55
C ASP A 43 -19.26 8.23 -6.64
N ASN A 44 -20.47 8.46 -6.14
CA ASN A 44 -21.23 7.52 -5.33
C ASN A 44 -22.47 6.98 -6.06
N GLY A 45 -22.51 7.11 -7.40
CA GLY A 45 -23.62 6.63 -8.23
C GLY A 45 -24.96 7.31 -7.91
N PHE A 46 -24.92 8.60 -7.57
CA PHE A 46 -26.07 9.43 -7.21
C PHE A 46 -26.87 8.91 -6.00
N ALA A 47 -26.22 8.17 -5.09
CA ALA A 47 -26.82 7.80 -3.81
C ALA A 47 -27.09 9.04 -2.95
N ALA A 48 -28.21 9.03 -2.21
CA ALA A 48 -28.65 10.13 -1.35
C ALA A 48 -29.44 9.60 -0.14
N GLY A 49 -29.56 10.45 0.89
CA GLY A 49 -30.27 10.12 2.14
C GLY A 49 -29.68 8.88 2.82
N GLU A 50 -30.54 8.01 3.35
CA GLU A 50 -30.14 6.79 4.07
C GLU A 50 -29.38 5.77 3.20
N ARG A 51 -29.41 5.91 1.87
CA ARG A 51 -28.71 5.02 0.94
C ARG A 51 -27.29 5.47 0.64
N LEU A 52 -26.91 6.70 1.03
CA LEU A 52 -25.57 7.22 0.85
C LEU A 52 -24.69 6.72 2.00
N THR A 53 -23.60 6.02 1.67
CA THR A 53 -22.61 5.64 2.68
C THR A 53 -22.03 6.90 3.29
N ARG A 54 -21.91 6.94 4.62
CA ARG A 54 -21.30 8.08 5.33
C ARG A 54 -19.91 8.34 4.80
N GLU A 55 -19.55 9.61 4.62
CA GLU A 55 -18.18 9.98 4.31
C GLU A 55 -17.25 9.68 5.48
N PHE A 56 -16.00 9.34 5.17
CA PHE A 56 -14.97 9.21 6.19
C PHE A 56 -14.73 10.56 6.86
N ALA A 57 -14.69 10.57 8.20
CA ALA A 57 -14.73 11.81 8.97
C ALA A 57 -13.44 12.63 8.86
N ILE A 58 -12.29 11.96 8.71
CA ILE A 58 -10.98 12.60 8.68
C ILE A 58 -10.57 12.85 7.24
N ARG A 59 -10.48 14.13 6.87
CA ARG A 59 -10.01 14.54 5.55
C ARG A 59 -8.59 15.09 5.63
N ASN A 60 -7.67 14.44 4.92
CA ASN A 60 -6.30 14.89 4.80
C ASN A 60 -6.12 15.67 3.51
N ARG A 61 -5.38 16.80 3.53
CA ARG A 61 -5.08 17.52 2.29
C ARG A 61 -4.21 16.63 1.40
N PRO A 62 -4.62 16.38 0.14
CA PRO A 62 -3.84 15.55 -0.74
C PRO A 62 -2.55 16.26 -1.15
N LEU A 63 -1.55 15.43 -1.44
CA LEU A 63 -0.25 15.80 -1.94
C LEU A 63 -0.20 15.61 -3.45
N ARG A 64 0.60 16.45 -4.09
CA ARG A 64 1.03 16.33 -5.49
C ARG A 64 2.54 16.60 -5.58
N ALA A 65 3.16 16.17 -6.67
CA ALA A 65 4.55 16.53 -6.94
C ALA A 65 4.69 18.04 -7.13
N LYS A 66 5.77 18.62 -6.60
CA LYS A 66 6.18 19.99 -6.95
C LYS A 66 6.53 20.08 -8.45
N ALA A 67 6.42 21.28 -9.01
CA ALA A 67 6.79 21.53 -10.40
C ALA A 67 8.23 21.05 -10.69
N GLY A 68 8.42 20.29 -11.76
CA GLY A 68 9.72 19.75 -12.17
C GLY A 68 10.24 18.57 -11.34
N LYS A 69 9.46 18.06 -10.38
CA LYS A 69 9.84 16.89 -9.56
C LYS A 69 9.11 15.63 -10.02
N ALA A 70 9.85 14.52 -10.06
CA ALA A 70 9.31 13.18 -10.29
C ALA A 70 9.35 12.39 -8.98
N VAL A 71 8.17 12.08 -8.42
CA VAL A 71 8.03 11.55 -7.05
C VAL A 71 7.86 10.03 -6.98
N THR A 72 8.07 9.33 -8.09
CA THR A 72 7.91 7.87 -8.15
C THR A 72 9.16 7.15 -7.65
N GLN A 73 9.00 5.95 -7.10
CA GLN A 73 10.12 5.12 -6.68
C GLN A 73 11.06 4.78 -7.85
N LEU A 74 10.53 4.65 -9.06
CA LEU A 74 11.32 4.48 -10.29
C LEU A 74 12.21 5.71 -10.59
N ALA A 75 11.69 6.92 -10.41
CA ALA A 75 12.45 8.14 -10.64
C ALA A 75 13.60 8.26 -9.63
N TYR A 76 13.33 8.04 -8.34
CA TYR A 76 14.36 8.04 -7.31
C TYR A 76 15.42 6.96 -7.56
N ALA A 77 14.99 5.75 -7.91
CA ALA A 77 15.91 4.64 -8.19
C ALA A 77 16.88 4.96 -9.35
N ARG A 78 16.36 5.52 -10.45
CA ARG A 78 17.18 5.93 -11.60
C ARG A 78 18.07 7.13 -11.31
N ALA A 79 17.70 7.97 -10.36
CA ALA A 79 18.55 9.05 -9.84
C ALA A 79 19.63 8.56 -8.84
N GLY A 80 19.71 7.25 -8.58
CA GLY A 80 20.66 6.67 -7.64
C GLY A 80 20.26 6.82 -6.17
N ILE A 81 19.05 7.31 -5.89
CA ILE A 81 18.55 7.63 -4.54
C ILE A 81 17.90 6.40 -3.93
N ILE A 82 18.30 6.07 -2.70
CA ILE A 82 17.65 5.07 -1.86
C ILE A 82 16.65 5.79 -0.97
N THR A 83 15.37 5.44 -1.09
CA THR A 83 14.30 6.03 -0.29
C THR A 83 14.08 5.22 1.00
N PRO A 84 13.42 5.81 2.02
CA PRO A 84 12.98 5.05 3.19
C PRO A 84 12.10 3.84 2.84
N GLU A 85 11.30 3.92 1.76
CA GLU A 85 10.55 2.75 1.30
C GLU A 85 11.46 1.64 0.78
N MET A 86 12.55 1.95 0.07
CA MET A 86 13.49 0.94 -0.42
C MET A 86 14.23 0.24 0.74
N GLU A 87 14.61 0.99 1.77
CA GLU A 87 15.20 0.43 2.98
C GLU A 87 14.19 -0.44 3.73
N PHE A 88 12.96 0.05 3.93
CA PHE A 88 11.90 -0.69 4.61
C PHE A 88 11.64 -2.06 3.97
N VAL A 89 11.50 -2.11 2.63
CA VAL A 89 11.23 -3.38 1.93
C VAL A 89 12.45 -4.31 1.93
N ALA A 90 13.67 -3.79 1.94
CA ALA A 90 14.88 -4.61 2.09
C ALA A 90 14.89 -5.33 3.44
N ILE A 91 14.61 -4.61 4.53
CA ILE A 91 14.49 -5.18 5.88
C ILE A 91 13.38 -6.24 5.90
N ARG A 92 12.20 -5.89 5.39
CA ARG A 92 11.02 -6.78 5.38
C ARG A 92 11.27 -8.09 4.63
N GLU A 93 11.94 -8.04 3.49
CA GLU A 93 12.30 -9.22 2.69
C GLU A 93 13.26 -10.16 3.43
N ASN A 94 14.21 -9.61 4.19
CA ASN A 94 15.15 -10.43 4.95
C ASN A 94 14.49 -11.13 6.14
N LEU A 95 13.53 -10.49 6.83
CA LEU A 95 12.75 -11.14 7.89
C LEU A 95 12.01 -12.38 7.37
N GLY A 96 11.35 -12.25 6.21
CA GLY A 96 10.67 -13.38 5.58
C GLY A 96 11.65 -14.48 5.15
N ARG A 97 12.87 -14.13 4.76
CA ARG A 97 13.92 -15.10 4.38
C ARG A 97 14.58 -15.77 5.58
N GLU A 98 14.71 -15.10 6.72
CA GLU A 98 15.21 -15.73 7.95
C GLU A 98 14.31 -16.89 8.40
N ILE A 99 12.99 -16.71 8.27
CA ILE A 99 12.01 -17.78 8.50
C ILE A 99 12.29 -18.98 7.58
N LEU A 100 12.63 -18.72 6.31
CA LEU A 100 12.96 -19.76 5.33
C LEU A 100 14.34 -20.38 5.53
N ARG A 101 15.33 -19.66 6.10
CA ARG A 101 16.68 -20.18 6.35
C ARG A 101 16.72 -21.31 7.38
N ASN A 102 15.73 -21.36 8.27
CA ASN A 102 15.56 -22.46 9.22
C ASN A 102 14.89 -23.69 8.59
N ALA A 103 14.43 -23.60 7.33
CA ALA A 103 13.96 -24.74 6.56
C ALA A 103 15.16 -25.50 5.94
N PRO A 104 14.98 -26.78 5.54
CA PRO A 104 16.00 -27.53 4.81
C PRO A 104 16.49 -26.73 3.60
N LYS A 105 17.81 -26.80 3.34
CA LYS A 105 18.49 -26.06 2.27
C LYS A 105 17.67 -26.12 0.98
N GLN A 106 17.37 -24.94 0.41
CA GLN A 106 16.59 -24.83 -0.82
C GLN A 106 17.34 -25.52 -1.98
N ASP A 107 16.92 -26.73 -2.34
CA ASP A 107 17.24 -27.37 -3.61
C ASP A 107 16.16 -26.98 -4.65
N GLY A 108 16.14 -25.69 -4.99
CA GLY A 108 15.15 -25.10 -5.87
C GLY A 108 15.77 -24.55 -7.15
N GLU A 109 15.06 -24.66 -8.27
CA GLU A 109 15.43 -24.06 -9.56
C GLU A 109 14.72 -22.71 -9.72
N ALA A 110 15.48 -21.66 -10.03
CA ALA A 110 14.98 -20.29 -10.15
C ALA A 110 14.81 -19.83 -11.62
N PHE A 111 15.12 -20.69 -12.58
CA PHE A 111 15.08 -20.48 -14.03
C PHE A 111 15.84 -19.20 -14.45
N GLY A 112 17.04 -19.00 -13.89
CA GLY A 112 17.90 -17.84 -14.16
C GLY A 112 17.51 -16.54 -13.44
N ALA A 113 16.70 -16.60 -12.37
CA ALA A 113 16.48 -15.45 -11.50
C ALA A 113 17.77 -15.08 -10.74
N SER A 114 17.87 -13.80 -10.34
CA SER A 114 19.03 -13.25 -9.60
C SER A 114 18.62 -12.99 -8.15
N ILE A 115 18.24 -14.05 -7.43
CA ILE A 115 17.81 -13.97 -6.04
C ILE A 115 19.06 -13.89 -5.15
N PRO A 116 19.31 -12.77 -4.44
CA PRO A 116 20.47 -12.69 -3.56
C PRO A 116 20.25 -13.52 -2.29
N ASP A 117 21.29 -13.84 -1.53
CA ASP A 117 21.12 -14.46 -0.21
C ASP A 117 20.57 -13.46 0.83
N PHE A 118 20.87 -12.18 0.64
CA PHE A 118 20.48 -11.06 1.50
C PHE A 118 20.08 -9.86 0.64
N VAL A 119 18.94 -9.25 0.97
CA VAL A 119 18.40 -8.11 0.23
C VAL A 119 18.92 -6.81 0.84
N THR A 120 19.71 -6.04 0.08
CA THR A 120 20.15 -4.69 0.51
C THR A 120 19.26 -3.60 -0.09
N PRO A 121 19.21 -2.40 0.52
CA PRO A 121 18.52 -1.25 -0.07
C PRO A 121 19.05 -0.89 -1.48
N GLU A 122 20.35 -1.06 -1.73
CA GLU A 122 20.97 -0.88 -3.05
C GLU A 122 20.44 -1.88 -4.07
N PHE A 123 20.30 -3.16 -3.69
CA PHE A 123 19.72 -4.18 -4.57
C PHE A 123 18.27 -3.84 -4.93
N VAL A 124 17.48 -3.43 -3.93
CA VAL A 124 16.10 -2.96 -4.16
C VAL A 124 16.08 -1.80 -5.16
N ARG A 125 16.92 -0.78 -4.94
CA ARG A 125 17.03 0.36 -5.85
C ARG A 125 17.37 -0.09 -7.27
N ASP A 126 18.34 -0.97 -7.44
CA ASP A 126 18.77 -1.44 -8.77
C ASP A 126 17.66 -2.22 -9.50
N GLU A 127 16.92 -3.07 -8.78
CA GLU A 127 15.78 -3.79 -9.35
C GLU A 127 14.66 -2.86 -9.78
N VAL A 128 14.37 -1.83 -8.98
CA VAL A 128 13.40 -0.79 -9.31
C VAL A 128 13.89 0.04 -10.50
N ALA A 129 15.15 0.47 -10.52
CA ALA A 129 15.71 1.30 -11.59
C ALA A 129 15.64 0.62 -12.97
N ARG A 130 15.88 -0.70 -12.99
CA ARG A 130 15.81 -1.57 -14.18
C ARG A 130 14.38 -1.99 -14.53
N GLY A 131 13.38 -1.64 -13.71
CA GLY A 131 11.97 -1.96 -13.94
C GLY A 131 11.62 -3.43 -13.73
N ARG A 132 12.46 -4.20 -13.00
CA ARG A 132 12.19 -5.61 -12.65
C ARG A 132 11.40 -5.77 -11.35
N ALA A 133 11.30 -4.68 -10.58
CA ALA A 133 10.50 -4.63 -9.37
C ALA A 133 9.82 -3.26 -9.21
N ILE A 134 8.74 -3.23 -8.43
CA ILE A 134 7.99 -2.02 -8.10
C ILE A 134 7.68 -1.96 -6.61
N ILE A 135 7.52 -0.74 -6.10
CA ILE A 135 7.04 -0.46 -4.74
C ILE A 135 5.76 0.40 -4.89
N PRO A 136 4.56 -0.18 -4.77
CA PRO A 136 3.29 0.54 -4.93
C PRO A 136 3.03 1.43 -3.70
N ALA A 137 3.51 2.67 -3.75
CA ALA A 137 3.59 3.54 -2.60
C ALA A 137 3.13 4.97 -2.93
N ASN A 138 1.84 5.12 -3.24
CA ASN A 138 1.22 6.42 -3.52
C ASN A 138 1.53 7.43 -2.39
N ILE A 139 1.87 8.67 -2.76
CA ILE A 139 2.15 9.77 -1.83
C ILE A 139 0.92 10.16 -0.97
N ASN A 140 -0.29 9.78 -1.41
CA ASN A 140 -1.55 10.00 -0.68
C ASN A 140 -2.01 8.80 0.15
N HIS A 141 -1.18 7.76 0.27
CA HIS A 141 -1.45 6.59 1.12
C HIS A 141 -0.32 6.42 2.16
N PRO A 142 -0.13 7.37 3.08
CA PRO A 142 0.95 7.30 4.07
C PRO A 142 0.73 6.27 5.17
N GLU A 143 -0.47 5.72 5.31
CA GLU A 143 -0.81 4.63 6.23
C GLU A 143 -0.18 3.30 5.78
N SER A 144 0.21 3.18 4.51
CA SER A 144 0.75 1.94 3.94
C SER A 144 2.09 1.55 4.57
N GLU A 145 2.22 0.30 5.00
CA GLU A 145 3.53 -0.33 5.18
C GLU A 145 4.10 -0.76 3.82
N PRO A 146 5.23 -0.21 3.35
CA PRO A 146 5.74 -0.54 2.02
C PRO A 146 6.02 -2.03 1.81
N MET A 147 5.82 -2.47 0.57
CA MET A 147 6.16 -3.81 0.10
C MET A 147 6.72 -3.74 -1.33
N ILE A 148 7.44 -4.77 -1.74
CA ILE A 148 8.05 -4.85 -3.08
C ILE A 148 7.47 -6.02 -3.86
N ILE A 149 7.23 -5.80 -5.15
CA ILE A 149 6.77 -6.83 -6.11
C ILE A 149 7.85 -6.97 -7.18
N GLY A 150 8.42 -8.16 -7.32
CA GLY A 150 9.39 -8.46 -8.36
C GLY A 150 9.86 -9.91 -8.29
N ARG A 151 10.46 -10.41 -9.38
CA ARG A 151 10.84 -11.82 -9.52
C ARG A 151 11.89 -12.28 -8.50
N ASN A 152 12.77 -11.38 -8.06
CA ASN A 152 13.89 -11.69 -7.17
C ASN A 152 13.57 -11.53 -5.67
N PHE A 153 12.27 -11.36 -5.34
CA PHE A 153 11.74 -11.15 -4.00
C PHE A 153 10.79 -12.30 -3.63
N LEU A 154 10.35 -12.36 -2.38
CA LEU A 154 9.32 -13.33 -1.97
C LEU A 154 8.07 -13.15 -2.85
N VAL A 155 7.43 -14.26 -3.23
CA VAL A 155 6.17 -14.22 -3.98
C VAL A 155 5.11 -13.51 -3.13
N LYS A 156 4.33 -12.64 -3.77
CA LYS A 156 3.29 -11.83 -3.14
C LYS A 156 1.91 -12.25 -3.65
N ILE A 157 0.90 -12.16 -2.79
CA ILE A 157 -0.49 -12.50 -3.12
C ILE A 157 -1.41 -11.29 -2.93
N ASN A 158 -2.49 -11.26 -3.71
CA ASN A 158 -3.52 -10.22 -3.65
C ASN A 158 -4.86 -10.84 -3.24
N ALA A 159 -5.63 -10.14 -2.42
CA ALA A 159 -7.03 -10.45 -2.16
C ALA A 159 -7.95 -9.40 -2.79
N ASN A 160 -9.05 -9.84 -3.40
CA ASN A 160 -10.07 -8.93 -3.93
C ASN A 160 -11.18 -8.75 -2.90
N ILE A 161 -11.55 -7.50 -2.65
CA ILE A 161 -12.73 -7.12 -1.86
C ILE A 161 -13.67 -6.27 -2.73
N GLY A 162 -14.76 -5.80 -2.15
CA GLY A 162 -15.64 -4.86 -2.81
C GLY A 162 -17.11 -5.11 -2.49
N ASN A 163 -17.88 -4.03 -2.59
CA ASN A 163 -19.31 -4.09 -2.43
C ASN A 163 -19.98 -4.68 -3.68
N SER A 164 -21.14 -5.29 -3.47
CA SER A 164 -22.06 -5.64 -4.55
C SER A 164 -23.31 -4.78 -4.44
N ALA A 165 -24.04 -4.63 -5.54
CA ALA A 165 -25.29 -3.87 -5.59
C ALA A 165 -26.39 -4.39 -4.64
N VAL A 166 -26.21 -5.59 -4.05
CA VAL A 166 -27.26 -6.32 -3.33
C VAL A 166 -27.08 -6.22 -1.81
N THR A 167 -25.84 -6.25 -1.30
CA THR A 167 -25.52 -6.19 0.13
C THR A 167 -24.05 -5.80 0.35
N SER A 168 -23.80 -4.70 1.06
CA SER A 168 -22.60 -4.54 1.92
C SER A 168 -22.68 -3.22 2.69
N SER A 169 -22.31 -3.22 3.97
CA SER A 169 -22.07 -2.00 4.74
C SER A 169 -20.60 -1.56 4.65
N MET A 170 -20.31 -0.31 5.04
CA MET A 170 -18.93 0.17 5.10
C MET A 170 -18.07 -0.68 6.03
N ALA A 171 -18.56 -0.98 7.24
CA ALA A 171 -17.82 -1.74 8.23
C ALA A 171 -17.48 -3.16 7.74
N GLU A 172 -18.38 -3.79 6.98
CA GLU A 172 -18.14 -5.10 6.37
C GLU A 172 -17.02 -5.05 5.33
N GLU A 173 -16.89 -3.98 4.54
CA GLU A 173 -15.78 -3.83 3.60
C GLU A 173 -14.43 -3.63 4.32
N VAL A 174 -14.39 -2.83 5.40
CA VAL A 174 -13.19 -2.73 6.25
C VAL A 174 -12.85 -4.10 6.85
N GLU A 175 -13.84 -4.83 7.35
CA GLU A 175 -13.63 -6.16 7.94
C GLU A 175 -13.05 -7.15 6.92
N LYS A 176 -13.58 -7.16 5.68
CA LYS A 176 -13.02 -7.99 4.59
C LYS A 176 -11.55 -7.66 4.33
N MET A 177 -11.20 -6.37 4.29
CA MET A 177 -9.82 -5.93 4.12
C MET A 177 -8.95 -6.44 5.29
N VAL A 178 -9.36 -6.19 6.54
CA VAL A 178 -8.63 -6.61 7.75
C VAL A 178 -8.44 -8.12 7.78
N TRP A 179 -9.50 -8.87 7.45
CA TRP A 179 -9.46 -10.33 7.40
C TRP A 179 -8.46 -10.84 6.35
N ALA A 180 -8.48 -10.26 5.15
CA ALA A 180 -7.56 -10.64 4.08
C ALA A 180 -6.08 -10.43 4.48
N ILE A 181 -5.74 -9.24 5.00
CA ILE A 181 -4.35 -8.93 5.39
C ILE A 181 -3.91 -9.67 6.65
N ARG A 182 -4.87 -10.13 7.49
CA ARG A 182 -4.59 -10.97 8.66
C ARG A 182 -4.08 -12.34 8.23
N TRP A 183 -4.60 -12.88 7.14
CA TRP A 183 -4.26 -14.21 6.63
C TRP A 183 -3.20 -14.22 5.53
N GLY A 184 -2.51 -13.07 5.33
CA GLY A 184 -1.32 -13.01 4.48
C GLY A 184 -1.53 -12.38 3.11
N ALA A 185 -2.66 -11.72 2.84
CA ALA A 185 -2.76 -10.87 1.66
C ALA A 185 -1.73 -9.72 1.74
N ASP A 186 -0.82 -9.64 0.77
CA ASP A 186 0.18 -8.56 0.70
C ASP A 186 -0.41 -7.27 0.13
N THR A 187 -1.39 -7.41 -0.76
CA THR A 187 -2.12 -6.32 -1.39
C THR A 187 -3.61 -6.65 -1.41
N VAL A 188 -4.44 -5.62 -1.42
CA VAL A 188 -5.89 -5.74 -1.52
C VAL A 188 -6.38 -4.84 -2.64
N MET A 189 -7.29 -5.36 -3.47
CA MET A 189 -7.93 -4.59 -4.53
C MET A 189 -9.41 -4.44 -4.23
N ASP A 190 -9.87 -3.19 -4.15
CA ASP A 190 -11.29 -2.85 -4.13
C ASP A 190 -11.87 -2.92 -5.55
N LEU A 191 -12.69 -3.95 -5.79
CA LEU A 191 -13.44 -4.18 -7.01
C LEU A 191 -14.93 -3.82 -6.87
N SER A 192 -15.26 -2.94 -5.92
CA SER A 192 -16.61 -2.41 -5.72
C SER A 192 -17.26 -1.94 -7.02
N THR A 193 -18.56 -2.26 -7.16
CA THR A 193 -19.38 -1.87 -8.32
C THR A 193 -20.69 -1.25 -7.87
N GLY A 194 -21.26 -0.38 -8.72
CA GLY A 194 -22.55 0.27 -8.44
C GLY A 194 -22.42 1.59 -7.68
N ARG A 195 -23.06 1.70 -6.51
CA ARG A 195 -23.16 2.94 -5.74
C ARG A 195 -22.16 2.99 -4.60
N ASN A 196 -21.97 4.19 -4.03
CA ASN A 196 -21.11 4.44 -2.87
C ASN A 196 -19.63 4.06 -3.03
N ILE A 197 -19.15 3.85 -4.26
CA ILE A 197 -17.80 3.37 -4.54
C ILE A 197 -16.75 4.30 -3.93
N HIS A 198 -16.90 5.61 -4.12
CA HIS A 198 -15.92 6.56 -3.61
C HIS A 198 -15.87 6.60 -2.10
N ASN A 199 -17.03 6.72 -1.44
CA ASN A 199 -17.06 6.78 0.02
C ASN A 199 -16.53 5.48 0.61
N ILE A 200 -16.95 4.32 0.11
CA ILE A 200 -16.49 3.02 0.64
C ILE A 200 -14.97 2.83 0.50
N ARG A 201 -14.36 3.39 -0.53
CA ARG A 201 -12.90 3.27 -0.74
C ARG A 201 -12.07 4.19 0.15
N GLU A 202 -12.65 5.25 0.67
CA GLU A 202 -11.93 6.26 1.48
C GLU A 202 -11.57 5.76 2.89
N TRP A 203 -11.98 4.56 3.24
CA TRP A 203 -12.58 4.23 4.52
C TRP A 203 -12.04 2.84 4.89
#